data_AF-A0A3B3S1W2-F1
#
_entry.id   AF-A0A3B3S1W2-F1
#
_cell.length_a   1.000
_cell.length_b   1.000
_cell.length_c   1.000
_cell.angle_alpha   90.00
_cell.angle_beta   90.00
_cell.angle_gamma   90.00
#
_symmetry.space_group_name_H-M   'P 1'
#
loop_
_entity.id
_entity.type
_entity.pdbx_description
1 polymer ?
#
loop_
_entity_poly.entity_id
_entity_poly.type
_entity_poly.pdbx_seq_one_letter_code
_entity_poly.pdbx_strand_id
1 'polypeptide(L)'
;MPEALGDENSSVYAEVSKILISTGQWKRLKKDNPRFNLMLGERNRLPFGRLGHEPGLVQLVNYYRGADKLCRKASLVKLIKTSPELSDSCNWFPESYIIYPTNLNTPVAPAKNGMSHMKNNPKTDEREVFLASYHLKKMNGEGTVWIAKSSAGAKGAGILISSDANQLLEFIDNQGQVHVIQKYLENPLLLQPGNRKFDIRSWVLVDHQYNIYLYREGVLRTSSEPYNSSDFEDKTSHLTNHCIQKEHSQNYGRYEEGNEMFFDEFRQYLLNTHSVSLEAAILPQIKQIIRSCLVSIEPAISTKHLSYQSFQLFGFDFMVDENLKVWLIEINGAPACAQKLYSELCHGIVDMAISSVFTLNSSDSSASSSASSSLSSSSSCSSPKSRPPNHHGPFIKLQCAMKTLKRMSTSQERVSSVQPVYQPYRKTLKMRKASA
;
A
#
# COMPACT_ATOMS: atom_id res chain seq x y z
N MET A 1 30.98 -7.98 3.29
CA MET A 1 29.75 -8.32 4.04
C MET A 1 29.17 -9.64 3.55
N PRO A 2 28.75 -10.56 4.42
CA PRO A 2 28.09 -11.79 4.01
C PRO A 2 26.57 -11.60 3.82
N GLU A 3 26.02 -12.13 2.73
CA GLU A 3 24.56 -12.22 2.49
C GLU A 3 24.06 -13.66 2.49
N ALA A 4 22.80 -13.87 2.88
CA ALA A 4 22.10 -15.14 2.72
C ALA A 4 20.85 -14.94 1.84
N LEU A 5 20.78 -15.63 0.70
CA LEU A 5 19.59 -15.66 -0.17
C LEU A 5 18.73 -16.87 0.17
N GLY A 6 17.53 -16.60 0.70
CA GLY A 6 16.55 -17.59 1.12
C GLY A 6 15.48 -17.88 0.06
N ASP A 7 14.98 -16.87 -0.66
CA ASP A 7 13.97 -17.01 -1.73
C ASP A 7 14.61 -16.96 -3.13
N GLU A 8 14.87 -18.13 -3.71
CA GLU A 8 15.39 -18.22 -5.08
C GLU A 8 14.34 -17.89 -6.17
N ASN A 9 13.05 -17.85 -5.81
CA ASN A 9 11.96 -17.53 -6.72
C ASN A 9 11.67 -16.01 -6.79
N SER A 10 12.36 -15.19 -6.00
CA SER A 10 12.22 -13.73 -6.08
C SER A 10 13.09 -13.18 -7.22
N SER A 11 12.47 -12.76 -8.31
CA SER A 11 13.17 -12.09 -9.42
C SER A 11 13.83 -10.79 -8.99
N VAL A 12 13.20 -10.00 -8.11
CA VAL A 12 13.77 -8.74 -7.60
C VAL A 12 15.01 -9.00 -6.74
N TYR A 13 14.91 -9.90 -5.75
CA TYR A 13 16.02 -10.13 -4.83
C TYR A 13 17.13 -11.01 -5.43
N ALA A 14 16.84 -11.80 -6.47
CA ALA A 14 17.87 -12.42 -7.29
C ALA A 14 18.72 -11.35 -8.00
N GLU A 15 18.12 -10.30 -8.54
CA GLU A 15 18.87 -9.22 -9.18
C GLU A 15 19.62 -8.35 -8.18
N VAL A 16 19.01 -8.02 -7.03
CA VAL A 16 19.72 -7.35 -5.91
C VAL A 16 20.95 -8.14 -5.47
N SER A 17 20.85 -9.46 -5.30
CA SER A 17 21.98 -10.33 -4.95
C SER A 17 23.10 -10.27 -6.00
N LYS A 18 22.77 -10.29 -7.30
CA LYS A 18 23.78 -10.12 -8.36
C LYS A 18 24.47 -8.76 -8.28
N ILE A 19 23.74 -7.68 -8.08
CA ILE A 19 24.30 -6.32 -7.94
C ILE A 19 25.26 -6.28 -6.75
N LEU A 20 24.85 -6.80 -5.58
CA LEU A 20 25.69 -6.84 -4.38
C LEU A 20 26.99 -7.61 -4.62
N ILE A 21 26.91 -8.83 -5.17
CA ILE A 21 28.09 -9.66 -5.46
C ILE A 21 29.02 -8.96 -6.47
N SER A 22 28.46 -8.28 -7.48
CA SER A 22 29.25 -7.56 -8.49
C SER A 22 30.12 -6.43 -7.93
N THR A 23 29.80 -5.90 -6.74
CA THR A 23 30.63 -4.89 -6.06
C THR A 23 31.97 -5.43 -5.56
N GLY A 24 32.14 -6.75 -5.47
CA GLY A 24 33.29 -7.39 -4.83
C GLY A 24 33.35 -7.25 -3.31
N GLN A 25 32.42 -6.50 -2.70
CA GLN A 25 32.37 -6.27 -1.25
C GLN A 25 31.40 -7.21 -0.53
N TRP A 26 30.54 -7.90 -1.28
CA TRP A 26 29.56 -8.85 -0.76
C TRP A 26 29.89 -10.30 -1.14
N LYS A 27 29.63 -11.21 -0.21
CA LYS A 27 29.81 -12.66 -0.42
C LYS A 27 28.53 -13.40 -0.06
N ARG A 28 27.99 -14.17 -1.00
CA ARG A 28 26.86 -15.06 -0.74
C ARG A 28 27.30 -16.25 0.11
N LEU A 29 26.59 -16.50 1.20
CA LEU A 29 26.76 -17.63 2.10
C LEU A 29 25.77 -18.75 1.76
N LYS A 30 26.03 -19.94 2.31
CA LYS A 30 25.02 -20.99 2.41
C LYS A 30 23.84 -20.47 3.25
N LYS A 31 22.62 -20.81 2.83
CA LYS A 31 21.36 -20.33 3.41
C LYS A 31 21.25 -20.51 4.94
N ASP A 32 21.78 -21.60 5.47
CA ASP A 32 21.67 -21.92 6.90
C ASP A 32 22.82 -21.35 7.75
N ASN A 33 23.78 -20.64 7.14
CA ASN A 33 24.85 -20.01 7.90
C ASN A 33 24.27 -18.80 8.67
N PRO A 34 24.33 -18.77 10.01
CA PRO A 34 23.70 -17.70 10.78
C PRO A 34 24.51 -16.39 10.75
N ARG A 35 25.81 -16.43 10.39
CA ARG A 35 26.72 -15.28 10.43
C ARG A 35 26.63 -14.42 9.16
N PHE A 36 25.44 -13.87 8.89
CA PHE A 36 25.21 -12.92 7.79
C PHE A 36 24.95 -11.50 8.30
N ASN A 37 25.23 -10.51 7.43
CA ASN A 37 24.78 -9.13 7.61
C ASN A 37 23.41 -8.89 6.97
N LEU A 38 23.15 -9.48 5.80
CA LEU A 38 21.91 -9.30 5.05
C LEU A 38 21.22 -10.65 4.82
N MET A 39 19.94 -10.72 5.17
CA MET A 39 19.06 -11.83 4.81
C MET A 39 18.06 -11.38 3.74
N LEU A 40 18.17 -11.96 2.55
CA LEU A 40 17.15 -11.89 1.51
C LEU A 40 16.21 -13.09 1.70
N GLY A 41 15.30 -12.97 2.67
CA GLY A 41 14.57 -14.08 3.25
C GLY A 41 13.44 -14.67 2.40
N GLU A 42 12.92 -15.80 2.87
CA GLU A 42 11.78 -16.49 2.27
C GLU A 42 10.46 -15.75 2.46
N ARG A 43 9.54 -15.87 1.49
CA ARG A 43 8.19 -15.27 1.57
C ARG A 43 7.36 -15.79 2.73
N ASN A 44 7.54 -17.06 3.09
CA ASN A 44 6.76 -17.74 4.12
C ASN A 44 7.69 -18.22 5.23
N ARG A 45 7.23 -18.12 6.49
CA ARG A 45 7.94 -18.66 7.67
C ARG A 45 9.38 -18.18 7.87
N LEU A 46 9.65 -16.92 7.49
CA LEU A 46 10.95 -16.29 7.77
C LEU A 46 11.23 -16.34 9.30
N PRO A 47 12.40 -16.86 9.73
CA PRO A 47 12.72 -17.09 11.14
C PRO A 47 13.15 -15.82 11.86
N PHE A 48 12.28 -14.80 11.95
CA PHE A 48 12.57 -13.51 12.58
C PHE A 48 13.12 -13.63 14.01
N GLY A 49 12.71 -14.65 14.77
CA GLY A 49 13.19 -14.88 16.14
C GLY A 49 14.65 -15.33 16.24
N ARG A 50 15.33 -15.60 15.12
CA ARG A 50 16.77 -15.90 15.08
C ARG A 50 17.62 -14.68 14.72
N LEU A 51 17.00 -13.55 14.35
CA LEU A 51 17.71 -12.35 13.91
C LEU A 51 18.15 -11.48 15.10
N GLY A 52 19.31 -10.85 14.96
CA GLY A 52 19.87 -9.91 15.94
C GLY A 52 20.56 -10.56 17.14
N HIS A 53 20.88 -11.86 17.04
CA HIS A 53 21.50 -12.62 18.13
C HIS A 53 22.97 -13.00 17.86
N GLU A 54 23.52 -12.62 16.70
CA GLU A 54 24.91 -12.92 16.31
C GLU A 54 25.87 -11.83 16.81
N PRO A 55 26.79 -12.14 17.74
CA PRO A 55 27.70 -11.14 18.29
C PRO A 55 28.60 -10.52 17.21
N GLY A 56 28.68 -9.18 17.23
CA GLY A 56 29.52 -8.40 16.32
C GLY A 56 28.95 -8.25 14.90
N LEU A 57 27.70 -8.65 14.64
CA LEU A 57 27.06 -8.49 13.33
C LEU A 57 25.80 -7.65 13.43
N VAL A 58 25.75 -6.57 12.65
CA VAL A 58 24.50 -5.88 12.33
C VAL A 58 23.74 -6.73 11.31
N GLN A 59 22.50 -7.09 11.62
CA GLN A 59 21.64 -7.91 10.76
C GLN A 59 20.46 -7.11 10.20
N LEU A 60 20.29 -7.18 8.88
CA LEU A 60 19.23 -6.56 8.10
C LEU A 60 18.45 -7.64 7.34
N VAL A 61 17.12 -7.52 7.29
CA VAL A 61 16.25 -8.43 6.53
C VAL A 61 15.30 -7.65 5.61
N ASN A 62 15.01 -8.22 4.44
CA ASN A 62 14.18 -7.61 3.38
C ASN A 62 12.65 -7.78 3.56
N TYR A 63 12.19 -8.04 4.79
CA TYR A 63 10.78 -8.10 5.15
C TYR A 63 10.53 -7.48 6.52
N TYR A 64 9.42 -6.77 6.68
CA TYR A 64 8.90 -6.40 7.99
C TYR A 64 8.04 -7.51 8.58
N ARG A 65 8.36 -7.95 9.80
CA ARG A 65 7.52 -8.89 10.55
C ARG A 65 6.16 -8.23 10.85
N GLY A 66 5.07 -8.88 10.43
CA GLY A 66 3.70 -8.39 10.64
C GLY A 66 3.13 -7.55 9.49
N ALA A 67 3.91 -7.27 8.44
CA ALA A 67 3.43 -6.56 7.26
C ALA A 67 2.39 -7.38 6.45
N ASP A 68 2.24 -8.68 6.72
CA ASP A 68 1.17 -9.52 6.19
C ASP A 68 -0.24 -9.00 6.55
N LYS A 69 -0.36 -8.17 7.58
CA LYS A 69 -1.62 -7.47 7.91
C LYS A 69 -2.08 -6.52 6.80
N LEU A 70 -1.16 -5.90 6.05
CA LEU A 70 -1.48 -5.13 4.85
C LEU A 70 -1.60 -6.01 3.60
N CYS A 71 -0.81 -7.08 3.55
CA CYS A 71 -0.58 -7.81 2.30
C CYS A 71 -1.55 -8.98 2.06
N ARG A 72 -2.39 -9.32 3.05
CA ARG A 72 -3.44 -10.35 2.92
C ARG A 72 -4.78 -9.66 2.80
N LYS A 73 -5.61 -10.08 1.83
CA LYS A 73 -6.87 -9.42 1.48
C LYS A 73 -7.81 -9.24 2.68
N ALA A 74 -8.09 -10.32 3.42
CA ALA A 74 -8.96 -10.25 4.61
C ALA A 74 -8.34 -9.42 5.74
N SER A 75 -7.03 -9.53 5.96
CA SER A 75 -6.32 -8.73 6.97
C SER A 75 -6.36 -7.23 6.64
N LEU A 76 -6.20 -6.86 5.37
CA LEU A 76 -6.28 -5.48 4.89
C LEU A 76 -7.68 -4.89 5.15
N VAL A 77 -8.74 -5.63 4.81
CA VAL A 77 -10.13 -5.21 5.10
C VAL A 77 -10.32 -5.01 6.60
N LYS A 78 -9.87 -5.96 7.44
CA LYS A 78 -9.97 -5.85 8.89
C LYS A 78 -9.20 -4.64 9.41
N LEU A 79 -7.97 -4.42 8.93
CA LEU A 79 -7.13 -3.30 9.34
C LEU A 79 -7.82 -1.97 9.00
N ILE A 80 -8.31 -1.79 7.77
CA ILE A 80 -8.99 -0.57 7.33
C ILE A 80 -10.23 -0.28 8.18
N LYS A 81 -11.03 -1.31 8.49
CA LYS A 81 -12.24 -1.17 9.31
C LYS A 81 -11.97 -0.90 10.79
N THR A 82 -10.84 -1.36 11.33
CA THR A 82 -10.61 -1.35 12.79
C THR A 82 -9.60 -0.31 13.26
N SER A 83 -8.78 0.23 12.35
CA SER A 83 -7.85 1.33 12.62
C SER A 83 -8.57 2.68 12.48
N PRO A 84 -8.76 3.45 13.57
CA PRO A 84 -9.45 4.75 13.51
C PRO A 84 -8.83 5.73 12.51
N GLU A 85 -7.50 5.73 12.42
CA GLU A 85 -6.75 6.57 11.48
C GLU A 85 -7.13 6.30 10.00
N LEU A 86 -7.58 5.08 9.69
CA LEU A 86 -8.04 4.69 8.36
C LEU A 86 -9.56 4.81 8.24
N SER A 87 -10.33 4.23 9.15
CA SER A 87 -11.80 4.13 9.04
C SER A 87 -12.47 5.48 8.85
N ASP A 88 -12.02 6.51 9.58
CA ASP A 88 -12.65 7.82 9.60
C ASP A 88 -12.40 8.62 8.30
N SER A 89 -11.37 8.22 7.53
CA SER A 89 -10.94 8.89 6.31
C SER A 89 -11.00 7.98 5.07
N CYS A 90 -11.53 6.77 5.20
CA CYS A 90 -11.50 5.75 4.16
C CYS A 90 -12.58 5.98 3.11
N ASN A 91 -12.30 6.85 2.15
CA ASN A 91 -13.11 7.02 0.94
C ASN A 91 -12.45 6.43 -0.33
N TRP A 92 -11.28 5.81 -0.18
CA TRP A 92 -10.38 5.35 -1.26
C TRP A 92 -10.20 3.83 -1.31
N PHE A 93 -10.91 3.07 -0.47
CA PHE A 93 -10.94 1.62 -0.51
C PHE A 93 -12.38 1.16 -0.79
N PRO A 94 -12.63 0.29 -1.78
CA PRO A 94 -13.98 -0.15 -2.07
C PRO A 94 -14.61 -0.88 -0.88
N GLU A 95 -15.91 -0.68 -0.68
CA GLU A 95 -16.69 -1.37 0.35
C GLU A 95 -16.43 -2.88 0.30
N SER A 96 -16.10 -3.48 1.45
CA SER A 96 -15.57 -4.85 1.50
C SER A 96 -16.04 -5.59 2.75
N TYR A 97 -16.20 -6.90 2.64
CA TYR A 97 -16.66 -7.78 3.70
C TYR A 97 -15.86 -9.08 3.73
N ILE A 98 -15.49 -9.54 4.93
CA ILE A 98 -14.77 -10.79 5.16
C ILE A 98 -15.77 -11.92 5.33
N ILE A 99 -15.72 -12.92 4.46
CA ILE A 99 -16.64 -14.07 4.46
C ILE A 99 -15.84 -15.35 4.67
N TYR A 100 -16.28 -16.17 5.62
CA TYR A 100 -15.74 -17.51 5.82
C TYR A 100 -16.68 -18.54 5.17
N PRO A 101 -16.11 -19.53 4.46
CA PRO A 101 -16.85 -20.71 4.04
C PRO A 101 -17.55 -21.40 5.23
N THR A 102 -18.81 -21.80 5.07
CA THR A 102 -19.59 -22.47 6.13
C THR A 102 -19.06 -23.85 6.51
N ASN A 103 -18.32 -24.50 5.62
CA ASN A 103 -17.73 -25.82 5.81
C ASN A 103 -16.43 -25.82 6.65
N LEU A 104 -15.92 -24.65 7.05
CA LEU A 104 -14.74 -24.57 7.89
C LEU A 104 -15.10 -24.93 9.34
N ASN A 105 -14.51 -26.01 9.86
CA ASN A 105 -14.57 -26.42 11.29
C ASN A 105 -13.94 -25.40 12.27
N THR A 106 -13.66 -24.18 11.81
CA THR A 106 -13.17 -23.11 12.67
C THR A 106 -14.37 -22.41 13.30
N PRO A 107 -14.45 -22.27 14.64
CA PRO A 107 -15.48 -21.44 15.24
C PRO A 107 -15.32 -19.99 14.76
N VAL A 108 -16.27 -19.51 13.96
CA VAL A 108 -16.37 -18.13 13.49
C VAL A 108 -17.58 -17.50 14.18
N ALA A 109 -17.42 -16.32 14.78
CA ALA A 109 -18.57 -15.62 15.34
C ALA A 109 -19.28 -14.82 14.25
N PRO A 110 -20.62 -14.85 14.18
CA PRO A 110 -21.37 -13.94 13.33
C PRO A 110 -21.16 -12.50 13.80
N ALA A 111 -20.89 -11.58 12.87
CA ALA A 111 -20.78 -10.16 13.17
C ALA A 111 -22.18 -9.56 13.44
N LYS A 112 -22.67 -9.70 14.68
CA LYS A 112 -23.90 -9.01 15.13
C LYS A 112 -23.54 -7.61 15.67
N ASN A 113 -24.07 -6.58 15.01
CA ASN A 113 -23.93 -5.15 15.36
C ASN A 113 -22.50 -4.55 15.36
N GLY A 114 -22.03 -4.14 14.19
CA GLY A 114 -21.04 -3.05 14.03
C GLY A 114 -19.61 -3.30 14.56
N MET A 115 -18.73 -2.34 14.31
CA MET A 115 -17.26 -2.40 14.46
C MET A 115 -16.73 -2.82 15.85
N SER A 116 -17.56 -2.81 16.90
CA SER A 116 -17.17 -3.16 18.27
C SER A 116 -16.80 -4.63 18.42
N HIS A 117 -17.48 -5.54 17.73
CA HIS A 117 -17.25 -6.99 17.83
C HIS A 117 -15.96 -7.43 17.10
N MET A 118 -15.50 -6.67 16.10
CA MET A 118 -14.28 -6.96 15.32
C MET A 118 -12.98 -6.75 16.12
N LYS A 119 -13.01 -5.87 17.13
CA LYS A 119 -11.84 -5.58 17.98
C LYS A 119 -11.49 -6.75 18.90
N ASN A 120 -12.49 -7.53 19.31
CA ASN A 120 -12.32 -8.57 20.33
C ASN A 120 -12.25 -10.00 19.77
N ASN A 121 -12.72 -10.25 18.54
CA ASN A 121 -12.67 -11.58 17.94
C ASN A 121 -11.71 -11.64 16.72
N PRO A 122 -10.73 -12.56 16.69
CA PRO A 122 -9.82 -12.73 15.57
C PRO A 122 -10.53 -13.13 14.26
N LYS A 123 -11.66 -13.85 14.31
CA LYS A 123 -12.41 -14.36 13.15
C LYS A 123 -13.91 -14.05 13.28
N THR A 124 -14.35 -12.98 12.62
CA THR A 124 -15.76 -12.61 12.50
C THR A 124 -16.20 -12.74 11.05
N ASP A 125 -17.27 -13.49 10.82
CA ASP A 125 -17.92 -13.57 9.50
C ASP A 125 -18.86 -12.39 9.31
N GLU A 126 -18.73 -11.69 8.20
CA GLU A 126 -19.50 -10.49 7.87
C GLU A 126 -20.67 -10.77 6.89
N ARG A 127 -21.07 -12.03 6.68
CA ARG A 127 -22.14 -12.41 5.74
C ARG A 127 -23.45 -11.67 5.95
N GLU A 128 -23.94 -11.59 7.18
CA GLU A 128 -25.17 -10.86 7.50
C GLU A 128 -25.04 -9.36 7.19
N VAL A 129 -23.87 -8.78 7.47
CA VAL A 129 -23.59 -7.35 7.22
C VAL A 129 -23.50 -7.07 5.72
N PHE A 130 -22.87 -7.98 4.95
CA PHE A 130 -22.83 -7.92 3.49
C PHE A 130 -24.23 -7.97 2.90
N LEU A 131 -25.06 -8.95 3.28
CA LEU A 131 -26.42 -9.11 2.77
C LEU A 131 -27.29 -7.88 3.09
N ALA A 132 -27.15 -7.30 4.28
CA ALA A 132 -27.85 -6.07 4.65
C ALA A 132 -27.47 -4.88 3.74
N SER A 133 -26.17 -4.67 3.49
CA SER A 133 -25.69 -3.63 2.56
C SER A 133 -26.14 -3.90 1.12
N TYR A 134 -26.01 -5.14 0.65
CA TYR A 134 -26.44 -5.57 -0.68
C TYR A 134 -27.93 -5.27 -0.92
N HIS A 135 -28.82 -5.65 0.02
CA HIS A 135 -30.25 -5.39 -0.09
C HIS A 135 -30.57 -3.90 -0.07
N LEU A 136 -29.92 -3.12 0.80
CA LEU A 136 -30.11 -1.66 0.86
C LEU A 136 -29.75 -1.00 -0.49
N LYS A 137 -28.61 -1.37 -1.08
CA LYS A 137 -28.19 -0.86 -2.40
C LYS A 137 -29.18 -1.23 -3.50
N LYS A 138 -29.64 -2.48 -3.50
CA LYS A 138 -30.65 -2.95 -4.45
C LYS A 138 -31.96 -2.16 -4.33
N MET A 139 -32.41 -1.88 -3.11
CA MET A 139 -33.60 -1.06 -2.86
C MET A 139 -33.44 0.40 -3.31
N ASN A 140 -32.23 0.95 -3.19
CA ASN A 140 -31.91 2.30 -3.63
C ASN A 140 -31.69 2.42 -5.16
N GLY A 141 -31.71 1.31 -5.90
CA GLY A 141 -31.38 1.30 -7.33
C GLY A 141 -29.89 1.56 -7.63
N GLU A 142 -29.01 1.35 -6.65
CA GLU A 142 -27.56 1.45 -6.84
C GLU A 142 -27.02 0.21 -7.57
N GLY A 143 -25.85 0.33 -8.22
CA GLY A 143 -25.16 -0.81 -8.83
C GLY A 143 -24.84 -1.91 -7.82
N THR A 144 -25.18 -3.16 -8.15
CA THR A 144 -25.11 -4.32 -7.24
C THR A 144 -24.06 -5.34 -7.65
N VAL A 145 -23.07 -4.96 -8.47
CA VAL A 145 -21.99 -5.88 -8.87
C VAL A 145 -20.90 -5.93 -7.80
N TRP A 146 -20.48 -7.14 -7.42
CA TRP A 146 -19.42 -7.40 -6.44
C TRP A 146 -18.42 -8.42 -6.97
N ILE A 147 -17.24 -8.44 -6.36
CA ILE A 147 -16.16 -9.38 -6.66
C ILE A 147 -15.77 -10.16 -5.39
N ALA A 148 -15.84 -11.49 -5.45
CA ALA A 148 -15.30 -12.39 -4.44
C ALA A 148 -13.85 -12.77 -4.77
N LYS A 149 -12.93 -12.61 -3.81
CA LYS A 149 -11.50 -12.94 -3.99
C LYS A 149 -10.84 -13.44 -2.70
N SER A 150 -9.94 -14.42 -2.80
CA SER A 150 -9.12 -14.90 -1.67
C SER A 150 -7.64 -14.53 -1.81
N SER A 151 -6.89 -14.62 -0.71
CA SER A 151 -5.42 -14.42 -0.74
C SER A 151 -4.64 -15.63 -1.27
N ALA A 152 -5.32 -16.76 -1.51
CA ALA A 152 -4.73 -18.00 -2.01
C ALA A 152 -4.90 -18.18 -3.52
N GLY A 153 -5.76 -17.37 -4.16
CA GLY A 153 -6.00 -17.43 -5.59
C GLY A 153 -4.76 -17.03 -6.40
N ALA A 154 -4.17 -18.00 -7.09
CA ALA A 154 -3.15 -17.75 -8.10
C ALA A 154 -3.80 -17.71 -9.49
N LYS A 155 -3.26 -16.89 -10.40
CA LYS A 155 -3.65 -16.86 -11.83
C LYS A 155 -5.14 -16.64 -12.12
N GLY A 156 -5.85 -15.91 -11.26
CA GLY A 156 -7.30 -15.67 -11.45
C GLY A 156 -8.21 -16.81 -11.02
N ALA A 157 -7.67 -17.97 -10.65
CA ALA A 157 -8.43 -19.00 -9.96
C ALA A 157 -8.83 -18.48 -8.56
N GLY A 158 -10.11 -18.60 -8.20
CA GLY A 158 -10.61 -18.06 -6.93
C GLY A 158 -11.15 -16.63 -7.01
N ILE A 159 -11.55 -16.17 -8.21
CA ILE A 159 -12.27 -14.91 -8.42
C ILE A 159 -13.63 -15.16 -9.09
N LEU A 160 -14.68 -14.56 -8.54
CA LEU A 160 -16.00 -14.48 -9.14
C LEU A 160 -16.47 -13.02 -9.11
N ILE A 161 -16.98 -12.52 -10.24
CA ILE A 161 -17.67 -11.24 -10.34
C ILE A 161 -19.13 -11.56 -10.62
N SER A 162 -20.05 -11.03 -9.82
CA SER A 162 -21.49 -11.27 -10.00
C SER A 162 -22.31 -10.16 -9.36
N SER A 163 -23.49 -9.92 -9.92
CA SER A 163 -24.54 -9.09 -9.32
C SER A 163 -25.47 -9.87 -8.37
N ASP A 164 -25.33 -11.20 -8.31
CA ASP A 164 -26.10 -12.08 -7.44
C ASP A 164 -25.32 -12.41 -6.16
N ALA A 165 -25.83 -11.95 -5.02
CA ALA A 165 -25.25 -12.24 -3.71
C ALA A 165 -25.21 -13.74 -3.39
N ASN A 166 -26.20 -14.52 -3.84
CA ASN A 166 -26.26 -15.95 -3.58
C ASN A 166 -25.15 -16.69 -4.32
N GLN A 167 -24.92 -16.37 -5.60
CA GLN A 167 -23.82 -16.94 -6.37
C GLN A 167 -22.46 -16.66 -5.72
N LEU A 168 -22.25 -15.44 -5.21
CA LEU A 168 -21.01 -15.08 -4.52
C LEU A 168 -20.81 -15.88 -3.23
N LEU A 169 -21.86 -16.03 -2.43
CA LEU A 169 -21.80 -16.78 -1.18
C LEU A 169 -21.61 -18.28 -1.42
N GLU A 170 -22.35 -18.87 -2.35
CA GLU A 170 -22.19 -20.27 -2.76
C GLU A 170 -20.79 -20.54 -3.31
N PHE A 171 -20.30 -19.64 -4.17
CA PHE A 171 -18.93 -19.71 -4.67
C PHE A 171 -17.91 -19.79 -3.54
N ILE A 172 -18.07 -18.99 -2.48
CA ILE A 172 -17.19 -18.96 -1.31
C ILE A 172 -17.34 -20.22 -0.45
N ASP A 173 -18.57 -20.68 -0.22
CA ASP A 173 -18.84 -21.88 0.60
C ASP A 173 -18.26 -23.15 -0.02
N ASN A 174 -18.13 -23.18 -1.35
CA ASN A 174 -17.44 -24.22 -2.09
C ASN A 174 -15.90 -24.12 -2.03
N GLN A 175 -15.34 -23.16 -1.28
CA GLN A 175 -13.89 -22.98 -1.10
C GLN A 175 -13.44 -23.45 0.29
N GLY A 176 -12.13 -23.68 0.43
CA GLY A 176 -11.50 -24.07 1.71
C GLY A 176 -10.86 -22.92 2.49
N GLN A 177 -11.06 -21.66 2.09
CA GLN A 177 -10.39 -20.51 2.70
C GLN A 177 -11.26 -19.25 2.76
N VAL A 178 -10.88 -18.34 3.66
CA VAL A 178 -11.49 -17.01 3.80
C VAL A 178 -11.42 -16.20 2.50
N HIS A 179 -12.51 -15.52 2.18
CA HIS A 179 -12.65 -14.62 1.04
C HIS A 179 -13.01 -13.21 1.50
N VAL A 180 -12.79 -12.26 0.58
CA VAL A 180 -13.37 -10.93 0.66
C VAL A 180 -14.38 -10.79 -0.47
N ILE A 181 -15.60 -10.40 -0.14
CA ILE A 181 -16.54 -9.81 -1.09
C ILE A 181 -16.30 -8.30 -1.08
N GLN A 182 -15.96 -7.74 -2.23
CA GLN A 182 -15.65 -6.32 -2.38
C GLN A 182 -16.54 -5.72 -3.47
N LYS A 183 -16.99 -4.47 -3.30
CA LYS A 183 -17.77 -3.76 -4.30
C LYS A 183 -16.95 -3.68 -5.58
N TYR A 184 -17.51 -4.19 -6.68
CA TYR A 184 -16.85 -4.13 -7.97
C TYR A 184 -16.98 -2.70 -8.53
N LEU A 185 -15.89 -2.18 -9.08
CA LEU A 185 -15.84 -0.84 -9.67
C LEU A 185 -16.45 -0.93 -11.09
N GLU A 186 -17.75 -0.63 -11.19
CA GLU A 186 -18.54 -0.78 -12.42
C GLU A 186 -18.17 0.24 -13.50
N ASN A 187 -17.75 1.45 -13.10
CA ASN A 187 -17.36 2.54 -13.99
C ASN A 187 -15.86 2.86 -13.85
N PRO A 188 -14.96 1.96 -14.31
CA PRO A 188 -13.53 2.25 -14.33
C PRO A 188 -13.22 3.34 -15.37
N LEU A 189 -12.11 4.05 -15.20
CA LEU A 189 -11.50 4.79 -16.30
C LEU A 189 -11.07 3.78 -17.38
N LEU A 190 -11.49 4.00 -18.61
CA LEU A 190 -11.18 3.12 -19.75
C LEU A 190 -10.19 3.81 -20.69
N LEU A 191 -9.13 3.08 -21.07
CA LEU A 191 -8.17 3.56 -22.06
C LEU A 191 -8.78 3.51 -23.46
N GLN A 192 -8.51 4.56 -24.23
CA GLN A 192 -8.82 4.63 -25.66
C GLN A 192 -7.54 4.68 -26.51
N PRO A 193 -7.52 4.06 -27.70
CA PRO A 193 -8.57 3.20 -28.25
C PRO A 193 -8.68 1.84 -27.53
N GLY A 194 -9.79 1.15 -27.73
CA GLY A 194 -10.02 -0.21 -27.27
C GLY A 194 -10.98 -0.34 -26.09
N ASN A 195 -11.45 0.78 -25.52
CA ASN A 195 -12.42 0.81 -24.41
C ASN A 195 -12.07 -0.15 -23.27
N ARG A 196 -10.83 -0.10 -22.79
CA ARG A 196 -10.20 -1.21 -22.06
C ARG A 196 -9.77 -0.82 -20.65
N LYS A 197 -10.00 -1.74 -19.71
CA LYS A 197 -9.72 -1.58 -18.29
C LYS A 197 -8.22 -1.66 -18.01
N PHE A 198 -7.77 -1.01 -16.94
CA PHE A 198 -6.40 -1.16 -16.43
C PHE A 198 -6.37 -1.02 -14.92
N ASP A 199 -5.28 -1.48 -14.31
CA ASP A 199 -4.90 -1.13 -12.95
C ASP A 199 -3.50 -0.50 -12.93
N ILE A 200 -3.17 0.26 -11.89
CA ILE A 200 -1.84 0.86 -11.68
C ILE A 200 -1.10 0.08 -10.60
N ARG A 201 0.11 -0.39 -10.91
CA ARG A 201 1.10 -0.88 -9.96
C ARG A 201 2.09 0.23 -9.60
N SER A 202 2.24 0.49 -8.31
CA SER A 202 3.30 1.34 -7.76
C SER A 202 4.20 0.55 -6.81
N TRP A 203 5.52 0.71 -6.93
CA TRP A 203 6.48 0.10 -6.02
C TRP A 203 6.87 1.05 -4.90
N VAL A 204 6.80 0.57 -3.66
CA VAL A 204 7.08 1.35 -2.46
C VAL A 204 8.12 0.64 -1.62
N LEU A 205 9.26 1.28 -1.39
CA LEU A 205 10.31 0.80 -0.51
C LEU A 205 10.14 1.46 0.87
N VAL A 206 10.14 0.66 1.93
CA VAL A 206 10.24 1.15 3.31
C VAL A 206 11.59 0.70 3.87
N ASP A 207 12.44 1.66 4.26
CA ASP A 207 13.78 1.39 4.80
C ASP A 207 13.77 1.15 6.32
N HIS A 208 14.92 0.82 6.90
CA HIS A 208 15.05 0.56 8.34
C HIS A 208 14.75 1.74 9.28
N GLN A 209 14.78 2.99 8.82
CA GLN A 209 14.28 4.14 9.57
C GLN A 209 12.76 4.35 9.41
N TYR A 210 12.08 3.46 8.69
CA TYR A 210 10.69 3.59 8.31
C TYR A 210 10.43 4.78 7.36
N ASN A 211 11.46 5.22 6.62
CA ASN A 211 11.25 6.17 5.55
C ASN A 211 10.50 5.47 4.41
N ILE A 212 9.43 6.12 3.93
CA ILE A 212 8.58 5.59 2.85
C ILE A 212 9.03 6.22 1.53
N TYR A 213 9.40 5.38 0.58
CA TYR A 213 9.92 5.77 -0.72
C TYR A 213 9.04 5.22 -1.85
N LEU A 214 8.42 6.09 -2.62
CA LEU A 214 7.68 5.71 -3.83
C LEU A 214 8.64 5.70 -5.02
N TYR A 215 8.73 4.57 -5.73
CA TYR A 215 9.48 4.53 -6.99
C TYR A 215 8.82 5.45 -8.01
N ARG A 216 9.62 6.26 -8.73
CA ARG A 216 9.13 7.28 -9.66
C ARG A 216 8.34 6.71 -10.83
N GLU A 217 8.71 5.51 -11.26
CA GLU A 217 8.01 4.77 -12.30
C GLU A 217 6.92 3.89 -11.71
N GLY A 218 5.79 3.84 -12.40
CA GLY A 218 4.75 2.85 -12.21
C GLY A 218 4.39 2.24 -13.55
N VAL A 219 3.62 1.15 -13.50
CA VAL A 219 3.14 0.46 -14.69
C VAL A 219 1.63 0.29 -14.60
N LEU A 220 0.96 0.60 -15.69
CA LEU A 220 -0.42 0.24 -15.91
C LEU A 220 -0.43 -1.18 -16.48
N ARG A 221 -1.11 -2.09 -15.80
CA ARG A 221 -1.39 -3.43 -16.32
C ARG A 221 -2.74 -3.38 -17.00
N THR A 222 -2.76 -3.54 -18.31
CA THR A 222 -3.96 -3.27 -19.12
C THR A 222 -4.66 -4.56 -19.53
N SER A 223 -5.98 -4.48 -19.63
CA SER A 223 -6.75 -5.40 -20.46
C SER A 223 -6.48 -5.09 -21.92
N SER A 224 -6.36 -6.12 -22.74
CA SER A 224 -6.36 -5.99 -24.20
C SER A 224 -7.73 -6.26 -24.82
N GLU A 225 -8.72 -6.67 -24.02
CA GLU A 225 -10.11 -6.84 -24.44
C GLU A 225 -10.97 -5.62 -24.06
N PRO A 226 -11.95 -5.23 -24.92
CA PRO A 226 -12.91 -4.18 -24.60
C PRO A 226 -13.72 -4.52 -23.35
N TYR A 227 -13.86 -3.54 -22.47
CA TYR A 227 -14.65 -3.66 -21.25
C TYR A 227 -16.13 -3.83 -21.57
N ASN A 228 -16.74 -4.89 -21.05
CA ASN A 228 -18.16 -5.17 -21.21
C ASN A 228 -18.87 -5.21 -19.85
N SER A 229 -19.58 -4.14 -19.49
CA SER A 229 -20.33 -4.10 -18.23
C SER A 229 -21.58 -5.00 -18.19
N SER A 230 -21.94 -5.62 -19.32
CA SER A 230 -23.11 -6.52 -19.43
C SER A 230 -22.76 -8.01 -19.33
N ASP A 231 -21.47 -8.37 -19.37
CA ASP A 231 -21.00 -9.76 -19.34
C ASP A 231 -19.84 -9.92 -18.37
N PHE A 232 -20.15 -10.40 -17.16
CA PHE A 232 -19.16 -10.69 -16.13
C PHE A 232 -18.64 -12.14 -16.15
N GLU A 233 -19.15 -12.97 -17.07
CA GLU A 233 -18.69 -14.35 -17.24
C GLU A 233 -17.35 -14.36 -17.98
N ASP A 234 -17.18 -13.52 -19.02
CA ASP A 234 -15.87 -13.26 -19.62
C ASP A 234 -14.99 -12.39 -18.73
N LYS A 235 -14.24 -13.06 -17.85
CA LYS A 235 -13.31 -12.42 -16.93
C LYS A 235 -12.16 -11.69 -17.63
N THR A 236 -11.90 -11.94 -18.92
CA THR A 236 -10.73 -11.41 -19.63
C THR A 236 -10.80 -9.89 -19.76
N SER A 237 -11.98 -9.32 -20.03
CA SER A 237 -12.14 -7.86 -20.07
C SER A 237 -12.12 -7.19 -18.68
N HIS A 238 -12.34 -7.98 -17.61
CA HIS A 238 -12.49 -7.50 -16.24
C HIS A 238 -11.25 -7.65 -15.36
N LEU A 239 -10.37 -8.60 -15.67
CA LEU A 239 -9.18 -8.93 -14.88
C LEU A 239 -7.89 -8.59 -15.62
N THR A 240 -7.20 -7.57 -15.13
CA THR A 240 -5.97 -6.98 -15.71
C THR A 240 -4.69 -7.73 -15.33
N ASN A 241 -4.81 -8.88 -14.65
CA ASN A 241 -3.65 -9.68 -14.27
C ASN A 241 -2.90 -10.14 -15.53
N HIS A 242 -1.62 -9.78 -15.64
CA HIS A 242 -0.76 -10.12 -16.78
C HIS A 242 -0.84 -11.61 -17.19
N CYS A 243 -0.87 -12.54 -16.23
CA CYS A 243 -1.01 -13.97 -16.54
C CYS A 243 -2.34 -14.31 -17.22
N ILE A 244 -3.46 -13.74 -16.76
CA ILE A 244 -4.79 -13.96 -17.35
C ILE A 244 -4.83 -13.36 -18.77
N GLN A 245 -4.32 -12.14 -18.94
CA GLN A 245 -4.27 -11.49 -20.25
C GLN A 245 -3.43 -12.29 -21.24
N LYS A 246 -2.22 -12.69 -20.84
CA LYS A 246 -1.33 -13.49 -21.69
C LYS A 246 -1.89 -14.87 -22.05
N GLU A 247 -2.68 -15.47 -21.16
CA GLU A 247 -3.23 -16.81 -21.36
C GLU A 247 -4.54 -16.81 -22.14
N HIS A 248 -5.41 -15.82 -21.94
CA HIS A 248 -6.79 -15.84 -22.43
C HIS A 248 -7.14 -14.74 -23.45
N SER A 249 -6.43 -13.60 -23.46
CA SER A 249 -6.74 -12.53 -24.41
C SER A 249 -6.14 -12.84 -25.78
N GLN A 250 -6.98 -12.75 -26.82
CA GLN A 250 -6.53 -12.86 -28.22
C GLN A 250 -5.82 -11.58 -28.69
N ASN A 251 -6.04 -10.47 -28.00
CA ASN A 251 -5.48 -9.17 -28.30
C ASN A 251 -4.24 -8.82 -27.45
N TYR A 252 -3.67 -9.78 -26.70
CA TYR A 252 -2.52 -9.51 -25.84
C TYR A 252 -1.34 -8.91 -26.62
N GLY A 253 -0.81 -7.79 -26.14
CA GLY A 253 0.27 -7.04 -26.78
C GLY A 253 -0.15 -6.15 -27.95
N ARG A 254 -1.45 -6.05 -28.26
CA ARG A 254 -1.96 -5.30 -29.43
C ARG A 254 -1.71 -3.79 -29.35
N TYR A 255 -1.88 -3.21 -28.16
CA TYR A 255 -1.82 -1.76 -27.97
C TYR A 255 -0.48 -1.30 -27.43
N GLU A 256 0.06 -2.04 -26.47
CA GLU A 256 1.37 -1.81 -25.86
C GLU A 256 2.04 -3.16 -25.57
N GLU A 257 3.36 -3.19 -25.59
CA GLU A 257 4.14 -4.42 -25.39
C GLU A 257 3.79 -5.04 -24.03
N GLY A 258 3.41 -6.32 -24.05
CA GLY A 258 3.12 -7.09 -22.84
C GLY A 258 1.91 -6.61 -22.03
N ASN A 259 1.05 -5.75 -22.58
CA ASN A 259 -0.02 -5.05 -21.85
C ASN A 259 0.51 -4.20 -20.67
N GLU A 260 1.70 -3.60 -20.85
CA GLU A 260 2.35 -2.73 -19.87
C GLU A 260 2.50 -1.31 -20.43
N MET A 261 1.64 -0.39 -19.99
CA MET A 261 1.75 1.04 -20.31
C MET A 261 2.47 1.76 -19.16
N PHE A 262 3.53 2.50 -19.46
CA PHE A 262 4.32 3.20 -18.44
C PHE A 262 3.85 4.64 -18.20
N PHE A 263 4.29 5.25 -17.10
CA PHE A 263 3.85 6.60 -16.70
C PHE A 263 4.13 7.70 -17.74
N ASP A 264 5.20 7.58 -18.54
CA ASP A 264 5.46 8.53 -19.63
C ASP A 264 4.32 8.55 -20.66
N GLU A 265 3.90 7.38 -21.12
CA GLU A 265 2.82 7.24 -22.07
C GLU A 265 1.48 7.61 -21.45
N PHE A 266 1.21 7.17 -20.22
CA PHE A 266 -0.03 7.49 -19.53
C PHE A 266 -0.16 8.98 -19.21
N ARG A 267 0.95 9.69 -18.94
CA ARG A 267 0.96 11.16 -18.84
C ARG A 267 0.47 11.82 -20.12
N GLN A 268 0.98 11.38 -21.27
CA GLN A 268 0.54 11.90 -22.57
C GLN A 268 -0.93 11.56 -22.83
N TYR A 269 -1.37 10.33 -22.51
CA TYR A 269 -2.75 9.91 -22.63
C TYR A 269 -3.71 10.82 -21.84
N LEU A 270 -3.41 11.08 -20.56
CA LEU A 270 -4.24 11.92 -19.70
C LEU A 270 -4.30 13.38 -20.18
N LEU A 271 -3.17 13.93 -20.63
CA LEU A 271 -3.12 15.28 -21.16
C LEU A 271 -3.96 15.42 -22.43
N ASN A 272 -3.81 14.48 -23.36
CA ASN A 272 -4.47 14.54 -24.66
C ASN A 272 -5.97 14.21 -24.58
N THR A 273 -6.35 13.24 -23.74
CA THR A 273 -7.72 12.71 -23.69
C THR A 273 -8.58 13.37 -22.62
N HIS A 274 -7.97 13.77 -21.50
CA HIS A 274 -8.70 14.27 -20.33
C HIS A 274 -8.27 15.68 -19.92
N SER A 275 -7.29 16.29 -20.60
CA SER A 275 -6.76 17.63 -20.27
C SER A 275 -6.29 17.77 -18.81
N VAL A 276 -5.75 16.69 -18.24
CA VAL A 276 -5.22 16.66 -16.86
C VAL A 276 -3.84 16.00 -16.82
N SER A 277 -3.03 16.34 -15.82
CA SER A 277 -1.75 15.68 -15.59
C SER A 277 -1.85 14.56 -14.56
N LEU A 278 -1.02 13.53 -14.73
CA LEU A 278 -0.88 12.43 -13.77
C LEU A 278 -0.53 12.94 -12.36
N GLU A 279 0.34 13.94 -12.29
CA GLU A 279 0.85 14.58 -11.07
C GLU A 279 -0.21 15.39 -10.33
N ALA A 280 -1.21 15.93 -11.02
CA ALA A 280 -2.28 16.71 -10.40
C ALA A 280 -3.49 15.83 -10.03
N ALA A 281 -3.88 14.90 -10.91
CA ALA A 281 -5.12 14.16 -10.76
C ALA A 281 -4.96 12.86 -9.94
N ILE A 282 -3.92 12.06 -10.19
CA ILE A 282 -3.87 10.66 -9.72
C ILE A 282 -2.77 10.45 -8.66
N LEU A 283 -1.54 10.88 -8.93
CA LEU A 283 -0.41 10.63 -8.01
C LEU A 283 -0.58 11.22 -6.60
N PRO A 284 -1.24 12.38 -6.38
CA PRO A 284 -1.48 12.88 -5.02
C PRO A 284 -2.34 11.91 -4.20
N GLN A 285 -3.37 11.33 -4.81
CA GLN A 285 -4.24 10.33 -4.17
C GLN A 285 -3.45 9.05 -3.86
N ILE A 286 -2.68 8.53 -4.83
CA ILE A 286 -1.80 7.35 -4.63
C ILE A 286 -0.84 7.58 -3.44
N LYS A 287 -0.12 8.70 -3.42
CA LYS A 287 0.83 9.05 -2.35
C LYS A 287 0.15 9.12 -0.99
N GLN A 288 -1.05 9.72 -0.94
CA GLN A 288 -1.83 9.83 0.29
C GLN A 288 -2.26 8.46 0.81
N ILE A 289 -2.77 7.58 -0.06
CA ILE A 289 -3.19 6.22 0.30
C ILE A 289 -2.02 5.40 0.82
N ILE A 290 -0.88 5.38 0.10
CA ILE A 290 0.33 4.67 0.51
C ILE A 290 0.76 5.10 1.91
N ARG A 291 0.80 6.41 2.15
CA ARG A 291 1.20 6.98 3.45
C ARG A 291 0.22 6.59 4.54
N SER A 292 -1.09 6.72 4.32
CA SER A 292 -2.11 6.32 5.29
C SER A 292 -1.96 4.85 5.69
N CYS A 293 -1.82 3.93 4.73
CA CYS A 293 -1.65 2.51 5.00
C CYS A 293 -0.39 2.21 5.82
N LEU A 294 0.76 2.73 5.40
CA LEU A 294 2.05 2.39 6.03
C LEU A 294 2.24 3.05 7.40
N VAL A 295 1.77 4.29 7.59
CA VAL A 295 1.79 4.97 8.90
C VAL A 295 0.88 4.24 9.89
N SER A 296 -0.29 3.76 9.46
CA SER A 296 -1.25 3.08 10.36
C SER A 296 -0.70 1.80 11.01
N ILE A 297 0.30 1.16 10.38
CA ILE A 297 0.90 -0.08 10.90
C ILE A 297 2.30 0.13 11.49
N GLU A 298 2.90 1.32 11.34
CA GLU A 298 4.26 1.62 11.80
C GLU A 298 4.51 1.21 13.26
N PRO A 299 3.65 1.56 14.23
CA PRO A 299 3.88 1.21 15.62
C PRO A 299 3.91 -0.31 15.87
N ALA A 300 3.28 -1.09 14.99
CA ALA A 300 3.19 -2.54 15.12
C ALA A 300 4.35 -3.30 14.45
N ILE A 301 5.06 -2.67 13.51
CA ILE A 301 6.08 -3.37 12.69
C ILE A 301 7.46 -2.71 12.68
N SER A 302 7.61 -1.47 13.14
CA SER A 302 8.88 -0.74 13.12
C SER A 302 10.01 -1.49 13.86
N THR A 303 11.21 -1.50 13.29
CA THR A 303 12.41 -2.16 13.84
C THR A 303 13.39 -1.21 14.52
N LYS A 304 13.02 0.08 14.67
CA LYS A 304 13.91 1.14 15.17
C LYS A 304 14.62 0.81 16.49
N HIS A 305 13.98 0.01 17.34
CA HIS A 305 14.49 -0.38 18.66
C HIS A 305 14.71 -1.90 18.82
N LEU A 306 14.76 -2.64 17.71
CA LEU A 306 15.02 -4.08 17.73
C LEU A 306 16.51 -4.40 17.54
N SER A 307 16.90 -5.61 17.91
CA SER A 307 18.26 -6.16 17.73
C SER A 307 18.64 -6.43 16.28
N TYR A 308 17.67 -6.38 15.36
CA TYR A 308 17.84 -6.47 13.92
C TYR A 308 17.04 -5.36 13.24
N GLN A 309 17.36 -5.08 11.99
CA GLN A 309 16.66 -4.08 11.19
C GLN A 309 15.89 -4.73 10.03
N SER A 310 14.87 -4.04 9.53
CA SER A 310 14.09 -4.49 8.37
C SER A 310 13.98 -3.39 7.33
N PHE A 311 13.91 -3.80 6.07
CA PHE A 311 13.37 -3.00 4.98
C PHE A 311 12.39 -3.88 4.20
N GLN A 312 11.50 -3.31 3.40
CA GLN A 312 10.65 -4.13 2.53
C GLN A 312 10.18 -3.35 1.29
N LEU A 313 10.15 -4.05 0.16
CA LEU A 313 9.50 -3.60 -1.06
C LEU A 313 8.04 -4.08 -1.09
N PHE A 314 7.11 -3.15 -1.28
CA PHE A 314 5.68 -3.38 -1.46
C PHE A 314 5.26 -3.02 -2.89
N GLY A 315 4.27 -3.75 -3.43
CA GLY A 315 3.59 -3.39 -4.67
C GLY A 315 2.15 -3.00 -4.38
N PHE A 316 1.81 -1.73 -4.49
CA PHE A 316 0.45 -1.24 -4.32
C PHE A 316 -0.29 -1.28 -5.65
N ASP A 317 -1.53 -1.79 -5.62
CA ASP A 317 -2.37 -1.97 -6.80
C ASP A 317 -3.59 -1.05 -6.68
N PHE A 318 -3.78 -0.19 -7.66
CA PHE A 318 -4.85 0.81 -7.69
C PHE A 318 -5.72 0.67 -8.94
N MET A 319 -7.01 0.99 -8.80
CA MET A 319 -7.89 1.30 -9.91
C MET A 319 -8.15 2.80 -9.95
N VAL A 320 -8.51 3.30 -11.11
CA VAL A 320 -8.99 4.68 -11.31
C VAL A 320 -10.40 4.57 -11.88
N ASP A 321 -11.35 5.33 -11.34
CA ASP A 321 -12.71 5.41 -11.89
C ASP A 321 -12.84 6.52 -12.95
N GLU A 322 -13.98 6.56 -13.63
CA GLU A 322 -14.29 7.56 -14.67
C GLU A 322 -14.16 9.03 -14.19
N ASN A 323 -14.24 9.27 -12.88
CA ASN A 323 -14.10 10.59 -12.25
C ASN A 323 -12.66 10.87 -11.78
N LEU A 324 -11.69 10.06 -12.23
CA LEU A 324 -10.27 10.15 -11.85
C LEU A 324 -10.02 9.94 -10.34
N LYS A 325 -10.96 9.31 -9.64
CA LYS A 325 -10.75 8.92 -8.24
C LYS A 325 -10.00 7.60 -8.16
N VAL A 326 -9.00 7.57 -7.29
CA VAL A 326 -8.12 6.43 -7.09
C VAL A 326 -8.66 5.52 -5.99
N TRP A 327 -8.66 4.21 -6.26
CA TRP A 327 -9.12 3.17 -5.36
C TRP A 327 -8.02 2.15 -5.10
N LEU A 328 -7.66 1.92 -3.84
CA LEU A 328 -6.77 0.83 -3.45
C LEU A 328 -7.47 -0.52 -3.64
N ILE A 329 -6.82 -1.45 -4.32
CA ILE A 329 -7.35 -2.80 -4.56
C ILE A 329 -6.67 -3.84 -3.68
N GLU A 330 -5.34 -3.77 -3.59
CA GLU A 330 -4.52 -4.62 -2.74
C GLU A 330 -3.09 -4.09 -2.56
N ILE A 331 -2.37 -4.70 -1.62
CA ILE A 331 -0.96 -4.46 -1.37
C ILE A 331 -0.24 -5.80 -1.43
N ASN A 332 0.79 -5.89 -2.26
CA ASN A 332 1.60 -7.08 -2.45
C ASN A 332 2.88 -6.97 -1.62
N GLY A 333 3.09 -7.91 -0.69
CA GLY A 333 4.27 -7.92 0.19
C GLY A 333 5.53 -8.49 -0.46
N ALA A 334 5.42 -9.09 -1.64
CA ALA A 334 6.53 -9.67 -2.41
C ALA A 334 6.28 -9.42 -3.92
N PRO A 335 6.31 -8.15 -4.37
CA PRO A 335 5.99 -7.81 -5.74
C PRO A 335 7.10 -8.24 -6.71
N ALA A 336 6.71 -8.64 -7.92
CA ALA A 336 7.61 -8.62 -9.07
C ALA A 336 7.74 -7.20 -9.63
N CYS A 337 8.71 -6.98 -10.51
CA CYS A 337 8.89 -5.72 -11.24
C CYS A 337 8.61 -5.93 -12.74
N ALA A 338 8.33 -4.84 -13.48
CA ALA A 338 8.29 -4.90 -14.94
C ALA A 338 9.71 -5.05 -15.49
N GLN A 339 9.90 -5.83 -16.57
CA GLN A 339 11.23 -6.18 -17.09
C GLN A 339 12.13 -4.95 -17.32
N LYS A 340 11.54 -3.90 -17.91
CA LYS A 340 12.21 -2.62 -18.23
C LYS A 340 12.71 -1.85 -17.00
N LEU A 341 12.09 -2.07 -15.84
CA LEU A 341 12.32 -1.28 -14.63
C LEU A 341 13.23 -2.00 -13.61
N TYR A 342 13.53 -3.29 -13.80
CA TYR A 342 14.27 -4.10 -12.82
C TYR A 342 15.61 -3.49 -12.43
N SER A 343 16.42 -3.10 -13.42
CA SER A 343 17.78 -2.63 -13.16
C SER A 343 17.78 -1.41 -12.26
N GLU A 344 17.03 -0.38 -12.61
CA GLU A 344 16.96 0.86 -11.83
C GLU A 344 16.34 0.63 -10.44
N LEU A 345 15.23 -0.12 -10.36
CA LEU A 345 14.58 -0.41 -9.08
C LEU A 345 15.53 -1.15 -8.14
N CYS A 346 16.23 -2.19 -8.62
CA CYS A 346 17.11 -3.02 -7.79
C CYS A 346 18.36 -2.25 -7.34
N HIS A 347 18.96 -1.42 -8.20
CA HIS A 347 20.02 -0.50 -7.76
C HIS A 347 19.53 0.46 -6.69
N GLY A 348 18.33 1.04 -6.88
CA GLY A 348 17.74 1.91 -5.86
C GLY A 348 17.49 1.21 -4.52
N ILE A 349 17.13 -0.08 -4.52
CA ILE A 349 17.01 -0.87 -3.28
C ILE A 349 18.38 -1.02 -2.61
N VAL A 350 19.41 -1.36 -3.38
CA VAL A 350 20.79 -1.47 -2.86
C VAL A 350 21.22 -0.14 -2.24
N ASP A 351 21.09 0.96 -2.96
CA ASP A 351 21.54 2.28 -2.50
C ASP A 351 20.78 2.76 -1.26
N MET A 352 19.45 2.67 -1.28
CA MET A 352 18.60 3.31 -0.27
C MET A 352 18.39 2.44 0.96
N ALA A 353 18.28 1.11 0.82
CA ALA A 353 17.94 0.21 1.92
C ALA A 353 19.13 -0.59 2.46
N ILE A 354 20.11 -0.91 1.63
CA ILE A 354 21.22 -1.81 2.01
C ILE A 354 22.48 -1.00 2.32
N SER A 355 22.95 -0.19 1.38
CA SER A 355 24.15 0.65 1.52
C SER A 355 24.00 1.73 2.60
N SER A 356 22.77 2.14 2.91
CA SER A 356 22.47 3.04 4.02
C SER A 356 22.73 2.43 5.41
N VAL A 357 22.72 1.10 5.52
CA VAL A 357 23.09 0.34 6.73
C VAL A 357 24.55 -0.09 6.67
N PHE A 358 24.99 -0.56 5.51
CA PHE A 358 26.34 -1.09 5.27
C PHE A 358 27.06 -0.19 4.28
N THR A 359 27.67 0.89 4.79
CA THR A 359 28.49 1.78 3.96
C THR A 359 29.56 0.97 3.25
N LEU A 360 29.46 0.90 1.91
CA LEU A 360 30.52 0.36 1.08
C LEU A 360 31.71 1.30 1.23
N ASN A 361 32.88 0.79 1.59
CA ASN A 361 34.07 1.61 1.56
C ASN A 361 34.32 1.97 0.09
N SER A 362 34.07 3.22 -0.28
CA SER A 362 34.76 3.82 -1.43
C SER A 362 36.23 3.71 -1.09
N SER A 363 37.00 2.97 -1.88
CA SER A 363 38.44 2.85 -1.71
C SER A 363 39.03 4.24 -1.45
N ASP A 364 39.51 4.45 -0.21
CA ASP A 364 40.31 5.61 0.13
C ASP A 364 41.44 5.69 -0.88
N SER A 365 41.39 6.70 -1.73
CA SER A 365 42.57 7.19 -2.44
C SER A 365 43.38 7.97 -1.42
N SER A 366 43.94 7.28 -0.42
CA SER A 366 44.91 7.83 0.51
C SER A 366 46.27 7.93 -0.19
N ALA A 367 46.35 8.84 -1.17
CA ALA A 367 47.62 9.40 -1.58
C ALA A 367 47.99 10.47 -0.54
N SER A 368 48.82 10.06 0.42
CA SER A 368 49.55 10.94 1.31
C SER A 368 50.41 11.93 0.51
N SER A 369 50.13 13.22 0.62
CA SER A 369 51.14 14.26 0.37
C SER A 369 51.06 15.32 1.45
N SER A 370 51.99 15.21 2.38
CA SER A 370 52.39 16.23 3.34
C SER A 370 52.94 17.46 2.64
N ALA A 371 52.41 18.64 2.94
CA ALA A 371 53.18 19.88 2.94
C ALA A 371 52.54 20.96 3.82
N SER A 372 53.43 21.70 4.46
CA SER A 372 53.31 22.63 5.58
C SER A 372 52.53 23.93 5.37
N SER A 373 52.13 24.47 6.52
CA SER A 373 51.51 25.76 6.88
C SER A 373 52.06 27.05 6.26
N SER A 374 51.15 28.02 6.05
CA SER A 374 51.36 29.44 6.44
C SER A 374 50.03 30.18 6.60
N LEU A 375 49.89 30.92 7.71
CA LEU A 375 48.76 31.79 8.03
C LEU A 375 48.81 33.11 7.24
N SER A 376 47.64 33.61 6.83
CA SER A 376 47.38 35.06 6.71
C SER A 376 45.88 35.36 6.81
N SER A 377 45.57 36.45 7.49
CA SER A 377 44.26 36.90 7.96
C SER A 377 43.46 37.76 6.97
N SER A 378 42.14 37.82 7.25
CA SER A 378 41.15 38.86 6.89
C SER A 378 40.55 38.88 5.47
N SER A 379 39.25 38.58 5.37
CA SER A 379 38.17 39.55 5.11
C SER A 379 36.85 38.85 4.73
N SER A 380 35.77 39.52 5.08
CA SER A 380 34.36 39.16 4.98
C SER A 380 33.83 38.94 3.55
N CYS A 381 33.08 37.86 3.32
CA CYS A 381 31.84 37.88 2.53
C CYS A 381 31.09 36.53 2.58
N SER A 382 29.79 36.64 2.89
CA SER A 382 28.67 35.92 2.25
C SER A 382 28.78 34.41 2.01
N SER A 383 28.02 33.67 2.82
CA SER A 383 27.68 32.25 2.63
C SER A 383 27.31 31.89 1.19
N PRO A 384 27.72 30.69 0.72
CA PRO A 384 26.83 29.79 0.03
C PRO A 384 26.42 28.72 1.03
N LYS A 385 25.15 28.71 1.43
CA LYS A 385 24.53 27.54 2.05
C LYS A 385 24.85 26.34 1.15
N SER A 386 25.59 25.38 1.68
CA SER A 386 25.78 24.09 1.03
C SER A 386 24.40 23.52 0.74
N ARG A 387 24.03 23.49 -0.54
CA ARG A 387 22.85 22.74 -0.98
C ARG A 387 23.10 21.28 -0.60
N PRO A 388 22.14 20.60 0.05
CA PRO A 388 22.27 19.16 0.24
C PRO A 388 22.39 18.49 -1.13
N PRO A 389 23.08 17.34 -1.24
CA PRO A 389 23.20 16.64 -2.52
C PRO A 389 21.79 16.39 -3.07
N ASN A 390 21.53 16.88 -4.27
CA ASN A 390 20.25 16.68 -4.95
C ASN A 390 19.94 15.17 -4.97
N HIS A 391 18.86 14.75 -4.30
CA HIS A 391 18.32 13.39 -4.39
C HIS A 391 17.99 13.06 -5.86
N HIS A 392 18.91 12.39 -6.57
CA HIS A 392 18.67 11.81 -7.90
C HIS A 392 18.70 10.28 -7.81
N GLY A 393 18.01 9.74 -6.80
CA GLY A 393 17.68 8.32 -6.76
C GLY A 393 16.35 8.06 -7.47
N PRO A 394 16.08 6.82 -7.90
CA PRO A 394 14.81 6.44 -8.54
C PRO A 394 13.58 6.62 -7.64
N PHE A 395 13.81 6.78 -6.33
CA PHE A 395 12.79 6.83 -5.31
C PHE A 395 12.51 8.25 -4.83
N ILE A 396 11.22 8.58 -4.69
CA ILE A 396 10.72 9.81 -4.12
C ILE A 396 10.32 9.53 -2.67
N LYS A 397 10.98 10.21 -1.72
CA LYS A 397 10.63 10.12 -0.29
C LYS A 397 9.26 10.77 -0.04
N LEU A 398 8.32 10.02 0.52
CA LEU A 398 7.05 10.54 0.99
C LEU A 398 7.25 11.13 2.39
N GLN A 399 7.01 12.43 2.54
CA GLN A 399 7.12 13.08 3.84
C GLN A 399 6.00 12.57 4.78
N CYS A 400 6.38 12.10 5.97
CA CYS A 400 5.42 11.95 7.06
C CYS A 400 5.00 13.36 7.49
N ALA A 401 3.71 13.70 7.36
CA ALA A 401 3.19 14.92 7.96
C ALA A 401 3.52 14.87 9.46
N MET A 402 4.28 15.86 9.96
CA MET A 402 4.50 15.99 11.39
C MET A 402 3.13 16.02 12.06
N LYS A 403 2.85 15.07 12.97
CA LYS A 403 1.73 15.16 13.90
C LYS A 403 2.00 16.40 14.76
N THR A 404 1.51 17.57 14.35
CA THR A 404 1.38 18.72 15.25
C THR A 404 0.30 18.35 16.26
N LEU A 405 0.70 17.63 17.30
CA LEU A 405 -0.06 17.49 18.53
C LEU A 405 -0.12 18.88 19.17
N LYS A 406 -1.07 19.72 18.72
CA LYS A 406 -1.57 20.80 19.56
C LYS A 406 -2.34 20.13 20.70
N ARG A 407 -1.64 19.88 21.81
CA ARG A 407 -2.29 19.77 23.12
C ARG A 407 -3.07 21.06 23.32
N MET A 408 -4.39 21.02 23.15
CA MET A 408 -5.26 22.02 23.76
C MET A 408 -5.16 21.80 25.26
N SER A 409 -4.30 22.58 25.92
CA SER A 409 -4.33 22.72 27.37
C SER A 409 -5.64 23.40 27.72
N THR A 410 -6.53 22.67 28.38
CA THR A 410 -7.66 23.25 29.10
C THR A 410 -7.13 24.08 30.26
N SER A 411 -6.94 25.37 30.04
CA SER A 411 -6.88 26.37 31.10
C SER A 411 -8.29 26.94 31.27
N GLN A 412 -9.09 26.33 32.16
CA GLN A 412 -10.21 27.02 32.79
C GLN A 412 -9.80 27.34 34.21
N GLU A 413 -9.36 28.58 34.38
CA GLU A 413 -9.22 29.25 35.65
C GLU A 413 -10.56 29.27 36.39
N ARG A 414 -10.49 29.03 37.69
CA ARG A 414 -11.58 29.28 38.63
C ARG A 414 -11.90 30.78 38.58
N VAL A 415 -13.12 31.12 38.17
CA VAL A 415 -13.71 32.40 38.52
C VAL A 415 -14.82 32.15 39.52
N SER A 416 -14.60 32.75 40.68
CA SER A 416 -15.43 32.79 41.87
C SER A 416 -16.84 33.31 41.61
N SER A 417 -17.78 32.70 42.33
CA SER A 417 -19.16 33.12 42.56
C SER A 417 -19.32 34.62 42.87
N VAL A 418 -20.12 35.31 42.06
CA VAL A 418 -20.82 36.54 42.45
C VAL A 418 -22.25 36.45 41.90
N GLN A 419 -23.23 36.59 42.79
CA GLN A 419 -24.67 36.56 42.50
C GLN A 419 -25.10 37.74 41.62
N PRO A 420 -26.02 37.56 40.66
CA PRO A 420 -26.71 38.68 40.04
C PRO A 420 -27.98 39.04 40.81
N VAL A 421 -28.06 40.32 41.17
CA VAL A 421 -29.21 41.04 41.74
C VAL A 421 -30.35 41.09 40.72
N TYR A 422 -31.55 40.77 41.19
CA TYR A 422 -32.82 40.94 40.47
C TYR A 422 -33.18 42.43 40.30
N GLN A 423 -33.51 42.85 39.07
CA GLN A 423 -34.52 43.89 38.83
C GLN A 423 -35.34 43.60 37.56
N PRO A 424 -36.66 43.84 37.56
CA PRO A 424 -37.57 43.34 36.53
C PRO A 424 -37.87 44.39 35.45
N TYR A 425 -37.99 43.96 34.20
CA TYR A 425 -38.70 44.74 33.17
C TYR A 425 -39.79 43.90 32.51
N ARG A 426 -41.05 44.29 32.79
CA ARG A 426 -42.27 43.85 32.11
C ARG A 426 -42.29 44.43 30.69
N LYS A 427 -42.65 43.61 29.70
CA LYS A 427 -43.59 44.01 28.63
C LYS A 427 -44.21 42.79 27.94
N THR A 428 -45.46 42.55 28.35
CA THR A 428 -46.62 41.99 27.66
C THR A 428 -46.50 41.72 26.15
N LEU A 429 -46.83 40.50 25.72
CA LEU A 429 -47.50 40.24 24.45
C LEU A 429 -48.71 39.31 24.68
N LYS A 430 -49.89 39.81 24.28
CA LYS A 430 -51.21 39.15 24.41
C LYS A 430 -51.32 37.98 23.43
N MET A 431 -51.63 36.78 23.94
CA MET A 431 -52.27 35.73 23.13
C MET A 431 -53.78 35.97 23.10
N ARG A 432 -54.36 36.01 21.90
CA ARG A 432 -55.80 35.88 21.65
C ARG A 432 -56.12 34.39 21.49
N LYS A 433 -57.05 33.89 22.32
CA LYS A 433 -57.81 32.65 22.11
C LYS A 433 -59.13 32.99 21.41
N ALA A 434 -59.55 32.13 20.48
CA ALA A 434 -60.94 31.82 20.15
C ALA A 434 -60.89 30.46 19.41
N SER A 435 -61.28 29.31 19.98
CA SER A 435 -62.64 28.80 20.27
C SER A 435 -63.46 28.46 19.02
N ALA A 436 -63.48 27.17 18.63
CA ALA A 436 -64.62 26.27 18.65
C ALA A 436 -64.14 24.84 18.35
#